data_AF-A0A8T6P142-F1
#
_entry.id   AF-A0A8T6P142-F1
#
_cell.length_a   1.000
_cell.length_b   1.000
_cell.length_c   1.000
_cell.angle_alpha   90.00
_cell.angle_beta   90.00
_cell.angle_gamma   90.00
#
_symmetry.space_group_name_H-M   'P 1'
#
loop_
_entity.id
_entity.type
_entity.pdbx_description
1 polymer ?
#
loop_
_entity_poly.entity_id
_entity_poly.type
_entity_poly.pdbx_seq_one_letter_code
_entity_poly.pdbx_strand_id
1 'polypeptide(L)'
;MAHIQHHGRNRQRSITRFFKRLTLAQVLALALGVSIVLCIAWAGGLVLLSAVGSTVAENGNWDVWSILEGASSAAAFAIAVGGGLMILSQLSEDLENRQFAAFKDTFEKLMSEEEIEARRWIYQNIKYSTDPTDTIFYLSENADQPRPVPDSAEMAAIMQHISQSEKGQQHVKRVLNSLDYLAFLVEQNWIIGDEVIDWVTPVVVKSWDRLEHVVHYEMQRRGDDQYYRLVGVLAETCIQASRRQRQRGTGPVEGGKWLDADAL
;
A
#
# COMPACT_ATOMS: atom_id res chain seq x y z
N MET A 1 -22.66 -11.32 -26.16
CA MET A 1 -23.49 -10.62 -25.14
C MET A 1 -22.65 -10.34 -23.88
N ALA A 2 -21.77 -9.34 -23.91
CA ALA A 2 -20.86 -9.01 -22.80
C ALA A 2 -20.53 -7.51 -22.74
N HIS A 3 -21.53 -6.62 -22.74
CA HIS A 3 -21.29 -5.17 -22.91
C HIS A 3 -21.98 -4.23 -21.89
N ILE A 4 -22.54 -4.72 -20.76
CA ILE A 4 -23.33 -3.87 -19.84
C ILE A 4 -22.90 -4.01 -18.36
N GLN A 5 -21.60 -4.00 -18.04
CA GLN A 5 -21.14 -4.00 -16.63
C GLN A 5 -20.08 -2.96 -16.24
N HIS A 6 -19.67 -2.04 -17.13
CA HIS A 6 -18.58 -1.10 -16.83
C HIS A 6 -18.98 0.24 -16.18
N HIS A 7 -20.26 0.64 -16.14
CA HIS A 7 -20.64 1.96 -15.63
C HIS A 7 -20.77 2.08 -14.10
N GLY A 8 -20.95 0.97 -13.36
CA GLY A 8 -21.06 1.02 -11.89
C GLY A 8 -19.76 1.30 -11.14
N ARG A 9 -18.61 0.84 -11.66
CA ARG A 9 -17.31 0.92 -10.94
C ARG A 9 -16.71 2.33 -10.92
N ASN A 10 -17.03 3.19 -11.88
CA ASN A 10 -16.43 4.53 -11.94
C ASN A 10 -17.00 5.50 -10.91
N ARG A 11 -18.27 5.35 -10.48
CA ARG A 11 -18.89 6.24 -9.49
C ARG A 11 -18.38 5.98 -8.07
N GLN A 12 -18.21 4.72 -7.68
CA GLN A 12 -17.65 4.35 -6.36
C GLN A 12 -16.21 4.84 -6.20
N ARG A 13 -15.39 4.82 -7.26
CA ARG A 13 -14.01 5.36 -7.23
C ARG A 13 -13.94 6.88 -7.06
N SER A 14 -15.02 7.62 -7.32
CA SER A 14 -15.04 9.08 -7.17
C SER A 14 -15.31 9.50 -5.73
N ILE A 15 -16.23 8.83 -5.05
CA ILE A 15 -16.61 9.17 -3.67
C ILE A 15 -15.45 8.87 -2.72
N THR A 16 -14.80 7.70 -2.88
CA THR A 16 -13.64 7.34 -2.06
C THR A 16 -12.45 8.27 -2.25
N ARG A 17 -12.22 8.75 -3.48
CA ARG A 17 -11.17 9.75 -3.75
C ARG A 17 -11.46 11.12 -3.13
N PHE A 18 -12.73 11.51 -3.01
CA PHE A 18 -13.10 12.74 -2.34
C PHE A 18 -12.83 12.66 -0.84
N PHE A 19 -13.20 11.55 -0.19
CA PHE A 19 -12.94 11.34 1.24
C PHE A 19 -11.45 11.26 1.57
N LYS A 20 -10.62 10.65 0.71
CA LYS A 20 -9.16 10.59 0.91
C LYS A 20 -8.46 11.95 0.92
N ARG A 21 -9.11 13.01 0.40
CA ARG A 21 -8.52 14.37 0.38
C ARG A 21 -8.93 15.21 1.58
N LEU A 22 -9.92 14.78 2.35
CA LEU A 22 -10.36 15.53 3.51
C LEU A 22 -9.40 15.26 4.66
N THR A 23 -8.85 16.33 5.22
CA THR A 23 -8.06 16.21 6.46
C THR A 23 -8.99 15.73 7.59
N LEU A 24 -8.44 15.05 8.61
CA LEU A 24 -9.21 14.59 9.76
C LEU A 24 -10.05 15.72 10.39
N ALA A 25 -9.49 16.93 10.43
CA ALA A 25 -10.20 18.14 10.88
C ALA A 25 -11.42 18.49 9.99
N GLN A 26 -11.32 18.33 8.67
CA GLN A 26 -12.45 18.55 7.76
C GLN A 26 -13.52 17.47 7.89
N VAL A 27 -13.13 16.21 8.10
CA VAL A 27 -14.08 15.11 8.34
C VAL A 27 -14.83 15.37 9.65
N LEU A 28 -14.13 15.74 10.72
CA LEU A 28 -14.75 16.11 11.99
C LEU A 28 -15.65 17.33 11.86
N ALA A 29 -15.22 18.38 11.16
CA ALA A 29 -16.03 19.58 10.95
C ALA A 29 -17.30 19.26 10.14
N LEU A 30 -17.20 18.39 9.13
CA LEU A 30 -18.34 17.96 8.32
C LEU A 30 -19.29 17.09 9.13
N ALA A 31 -18.77 16.13 9.92
CA ALA A 31 -19.56 15.31 10.82
C ALA A 31 -20.27 16.16 11.88
N LEU A 32 -19.57 17.14 12.47
CA LEU A 32 -20.14 18.09 13.42
C LEU A 32 -21.21 18.95 12.76
N GLY A 33 -20.97 19.47 11.56
CA GLY A 33 -21.93 20.27 10.80
C GLY A 33 -23.20 19.48 10.47
N VAL A 34 -23.06 18.25 9.97
CA VAL A 34 -24.19 17.35 9.71
C VAL A 34 -24.95 17.04 11.00
N SER A 35 -24.23 16.81 12.11
CA SER A 35 -24.85 16.55 13.41
C SER A 35 -25.64 17.75 13.94
N ILE A 36 -25.10 18.98 13.81
CA ILE A 36 -25.77 20.22 14.20
C ILE A 36 -27.03 20.42 13.34
N VAL A 37 -26.92 20.26 12.01
CA VAL A 37 -28.06 20.42 11.10
C VAL A 37 -29.16 19.39 11.42
N LEU A 38 -28.79 18.13 11.65
CA LEU A 38 -29.75 17.09 12.06
C LEU A 38 -30.39 17.40 13.41
N CYS A 39 -29.61 17.89 14.38
CA CYS A 39 -30.12 18.30 15.69
C CYS A 39 -31.12 19.46 15.58
N ILE A 40 -30.80 20.49 14.78
CA ILE A 40 -31.70 21.63 14.51
C ILE A 40 -32.96 21.16 13.79
N ALA A 41 -32.83 20.33 12.75
CA ALA A 41 -33.97 19.78 12.02
C ALA A 41 -34.87 18.93 12.93
N TRP A 42 -34.26 18.14 13.82
CA TRP A 42 -34.98 17.32 14.80
C TRP A 42 -35.73 18.18 15.82
N ALA A 43 -35.06 19.14 16.45
CA ALA A 43 -35.67 20.07 17.39
C ALA A 43 -36.78 20.90 16.74
N GLY A 44 -36.55 21.40 15.52
CA GLY A 44 -37.56 22.09 14.72
C GLY A 44 -38.76 21.21 14.40
N GLY A 45 -38.53 19.93 14.07
CA GLY A 45 -39.57 18.94 13.87
C GLY A 45 -40.41 18.71 15.12
N LEU A 46 -39.79 18.62 16.30
CA LEU A 46 -40.50 18.50 17.58
C LEU A 46 -41.34 19.75 17.90
N VAL A 47 -40.80 20.96 17.66
CA VAL A 47 -41.55 22.21 17.85
C VAL A 47 -42.73 22.28 16.90
N LEU A 48 -42.54 21.92 15.63
CA LEU A 48 -43.59 21.93 14.63
C LEU A 48 -44.68 20.88 14.93
N LEU A 49 -44.30 19.67 15.35
CA LEU A 49 -45.24 18.65 15.81
C LEU A 49 -46.03 19.10 17.04
N SER A 50 -45.38 19.78 17.98
CA SER A 50 -46.05 20.35 19.16
C SER A 50 -47.04 21.46 18.78
N ALA A 51 -46.65 22.36 17.87
CA ALA A 51 -47.52 23.45 17.40
C ALA A 51 -48.72 22.93 16.58
N VAL A 52 -48.53 21.93 15.72
CA VAL A 52 -49.64 21.29 15.02
C VAL A 52 -50.52 20.53 16.01
N GLY A 53 -49.90 19.80 16.95
CA GLY A 53 -50.62 19.04 17.97
C GLY A 53 -51.52 19.89 18.84
N SER A 54 -51.07 21.06 19.29
CA SER A 54 -51.89 21.95 20.10
C SER A 54 -53.12 22.48 19.36
N THR A 55 -53.02 22.68 18.03
CA THR A 55 -54.18 23.08 17.20
C THR A 55 -55.17 21.95 16.94
N VAL A 56 -54.71 20.70 16.90
CA VAL A 56 -55.56 19.52 16.66
C VAL A 56 -56.14 18.95 17.97
N ALA A 57 -55.49 19.19 19.11
CA ALA A 57 -55.82 18.62 20.40
C ALA A 57 -57.09 19.19 21.07
N GLU A 58 -57.75 20.22 20.51
CA GLU A 58 -59.02 20.73 21.07
C GLU A 58 -60.12 19.66 21.19
N ASN A 59 -59.99 18.50 20.52
CA ASN A 59 -60.93 17.37 20.64
C ASN A 59 -60.29 16.00 20.96
N GLY A 60 -58.98 15.91 21.21
CA GLY A 60 -58.29 14.62 21.31
C GLY A 60 -57.19 14.62 22.37
N ASN A 61 -57.19 13.60 23.24
CA ASN A 61 -56.20 13.43 24.31
C ASN A 61 -54.82 13.08 23.71
N TRP A 62 -53.96 14.08 23.51
CA TRP A 62 -52.60 13.88 23.03
C TRP A 62 -51.72 13.35 24.16
N ASP A 63 -51.20 12.13 24.00
CA ASP A 63 -50.27 11.54 24.95
C ASP A 63 -48.84 12.03 24.70
N VAL A 64 -48.46 13.09 25.40
CA VAL A 64 -47.11 13.68 25.36
C VAL A 64 -46.03 12.64 25.70
N TRP A 65 -46.36 11.62 26.50
CA TRP A 65 -45.42 10.57 26.87
C TRP A 65 -45.00 9.72 25.67
N SER A 66 -45.93 9.37 24.79
CA SER A 66 -45.64 8.64 23.55
C SER A 66 -44.66 9.40 22.64
N ILE A 67 -44.76 10.72 22.56
CA ILE A 67 -43.82 11.55 21.78
C ILE A 67 -42.42 11.54 22.42
N LEU A 68 -42.36 11.64 23.74
CA LEU A 68 -41.10 11.64 24.49
C LEU A 68 -40.39 10.28 24.41
N GLU A 69 -41.15 9.19 24.39
CA GLU A 69 -40.66 7.83 24.18
C GLU A 69 -40.10 7.62 22.77
N GLY A 70 -40.79 8.14 21.74
CA GLY A 70 -40.27 8.15 20.37
C GLY A 70 -38.99 8.96 20.24
N ALA A 71 -38.92 10.12 20.90
CA ALA A 71 -37.74 10.98 20.89
C ALA A 71 -36.54 10.36 21.60
N SER A 72 -36.75 9.69 22.75
CA SER A 72 -35.66 9.01 23.46
C SER A 72 -35.12 7.81 22.67
N SER A 73 -36.00 7.05 22.01
CA SER A 73 -35.61 5.94 21.13
C SER A 73 -34.78 6.42 19.93
N ALA A 74 -35.19 7.52 19.29
CA ALA A 74 -34.44 8.12 18.19
C ALA A 74 -33.07 8.65 18.64
N ALA A 75 -33.00 9.29 19.81
CA ALA A 75 -31.75 9.75 20.39
C ALA A 75 -30.79 8.58 20.71
N ALA A 76 -31.32 7.50 21.30
CA ALA A 76 -30.54 6.29 21.59
C ALA A 76 -29.97 5.66 20.29
N PHE A 77 -30.78 5.59 19.23
CA PHE A 77 -30.33 5.12 17.93
C PHE A 77 -29.23 6.01 17.34
N ALA A 78 -29.39 7.34 17.39
CA ALA A 78 -28.39 8.28 16.90
C ALA A 78 -27.05 8.14 17.66
N ILE A 79 -27.09 7.97 18.98
CA ILE A 79 -25.90 7.72 19.79
C ILE A 79 -25.23 6.40 19.40
N ALA A 80 -26.00 5.33 19.22
CA ALA A 80 -25.47 4.02 18.82
C ALA A 80 -24.79 4.08 17.44
N VAL A 81 -25.42 4.73 16.46
CA VAL A 81 -24.85 4.90 15.12
C VAL A 81 -23.61 5.80 15.16
N GLY A 82 -23.66 6.93 15.87
CA GLY A 82 -22.53 7.84 16.02
C GLY A 82 -21.33 7.19 16.70
N GLY A 83 -21.57 6.45 17.79
CA GLY A 83 -20.54 5.67 18.48
C GLY A 83 -19.95 4.58 17.59
N GLY A 84 -20.78 3.87 16.83
CA GLY A 84 -20.33 2.86 15.87
C GLY A 84 -19.42 3.43 14.78
N LEU A 85 -19.78 4.58 14.19
CA LEU A 85 -18.95 5.26 13.18
C LEU A 85 -17.61 5.73 13.76
N MET A 86 -17.61 6.24 15.00
CA MET A 86 -16.40 6.68 15.68
C MET A 86 -15.44 5.51 15.95
N ILE A 87 -15.97 4.37 16.42
CA ILE A 87 -15.18 3.14 16.60
C ILE A 87 -14.60 2.66 15.26
N LEU A 88 -15.36 2.70 14.17
CA LEU A 88 -14.86 2.33 12.85
C LEU A 88 -13.74 3.28 12.37
N SER A 89 -13.86 4.58 12.64
CA SER A 89 -12.80 5.56 12.33
C SER A 89 -11.52 5.27 13.12
N GLN A 90 -11.65 5.05 14.43
CA GLN A 90 -10.51 4.72 15.28
C GLN A 90 -9.85 3.40 14.88
N LEU A 91 -10.64 2.38 14.53
CA LEU A 91 -10.12 1.11 14.04
C LEU A 91 -9.37 1.29 12.73
N SER A 92 -9.87 2.15 11.83
CA SER A 92 -9.17 2.47 10.57
C SER A 92 -7.83 3.15 10.84
N GLU A 93 -7.80 4.15 11.72
CA GLU A 93 -6.57 4.86 12.10
C GLU A 93 -5.55 3.94 12.79
N ASP A 94 -6.01 3.07 13.69
CA ASP A 94 -5.15 2.08 14.36
C ASP A 94 -4.56 1.06 13.38
N LEU A 95 -5.36 0.63 12.39
CA LEU A 95 -4.88 -0.26 11.33
C LEU A 95 -3.81 0.42 10.47
N GLU A 96 -4.03 1.67 10.05
CA GLU A 96 -3.05 2.46 9.30
C GLU A 96 -1.76 2.68 10.11
N ASN A 97 -1.87 3.00 11.40
CA ASN A 97 -0.71 3.18 12.28
C ASN A 97 0.11 1.91 12.44
N ARG A 98 -0.53 0.75 12.65
CA ARG A 98 0.17 -0.55 12.75
C ARG A 98 0.87 -0.91 11.44
N GLN A 99 0.23 -0.64 10.30
CA GLN A 99 0.81 -0.89 8.99
C GLN A 99 2.03 0.01 8.74
N PHE A 100 1.91 1.31 9.02
CA PHE A 100 3.02 2.25 8.90
C PHE A 100 4.19 1.84 9.81
N ALA A 101 3.90 1.38 11.04
CA ALA A 101 4.93 0.88 11.94
C ALA A 101 5.64 -0.38 11.39
N ALA A 102 4.91 -1.37 10.87
CA ALA A 102 5.50 -2.56 10.26
C ALA A 102 6.35 -2.22 9.03
N PHE A 103 5.90 -1.26 8.22
CA PHE A 103 6.65 -0.79 7.07
C PHE A 103 7.91 -0.04 7.46
N LYS A 104 7.82 0.86 8.44
CA LYS A 104 8.96 1.60 8.98
C LYS A 104 10.02 0.63 9.53
N ASP A 105 9.63 -0.37 10.30
CA ASP A 105 10.52 -1.42 10.81
C ASP A 105 11.22 -2.18 9.66
N THR A 106 10.45 -2.58 8.64
CA THR A 106 11.00 -3.25 7.45
C THR A 106 11.99 -2.37 6.72
N PHE A 107 11.71 -1.07 6.61
CA PHE A 107 12.62 -0.14 5.98
C PHE A 107 13.88 0.10 6.79
N GLU A 108 13.75 0.35 8.09
CA GLU A 108 14.91 0.49 8.99
C GLU A 108 15.80 -0.75 8.89
N LYS A 109 15.20 -1.94 8.81
CA LYS A 109 15.92 -3.19 8.54
C LYS A 109 16.58 -3.19 7.16
N LEU A 110 15.86 -2.87 6.07
CA LEU A 110 16.43 -2.79 4.73
C LEU A 110 17.57 -1.76 4.63
N MET A 111 17.53 -0.70 5.42
CA MET A 111 18.54 0.36 5.48
C MET A 111 19.61 0.13 6.55
N SER A 112 19.56 -0.98 7.28
CA SER A 112 20.63 -1.36 8.20
C SER A 112 21.97 -1.50 7.47
N GLU A 113 23.07 -1.18 8.16
CA GLU A 113 24.42 -1.26 7.59
C GLU A 113 24.72 -2.66 7.02
N GLU A 114 24.22 -3.70 7.69
CA GLU A 114 24.45 -5.09 7.31
C GLU A 114 23.69 -5.49 6.04
N GLU A 115 22.47 -4.96 5.84
CA GLU A 115 21.71 -5.11 4.60
C GLU A 115 22.33 -4.31 3.45
N ILE A 116 22.85 -3.11 3.76
CA ILE A 116 23.60 -2.31 2.80
C ILE A 116 24.88 -3.02 2.36
N GLU A 117 25.67 -3.56 3.30
CA GLU A 117 26.88 -4.35 3.01
C GLU A 117 26.53 -5.58 2.17
N ALA A 118 25.46 -6.30 2.53
CA ALA A 118 25.02 -7.47 1.79
C ALA A 118 24.65 -7.15 0.35
N ARG A 119 23.87 -6.10 0.11
CA ARG A 119 23.53 -5.64 -1.25
C ARG A 119 24.75 -5.17 -2.01
N ARG A 120 25.65 -4.42 -1.37
CA ARG A 120 26.91 -3.98 -2.00
C ARG A 120 27.76 -5.17 -2.43
N TRP A 121 27.90 -6.18 -1.58
CA TRP A 121 28.61 -7.40 -1.91
C TRP A 121 27.98 -8.07 -3.14
N ILE A 122 26.65 -8.20 -3.18
CA ILE A 122 25.92 -8.75 -4.33
C ILE A 122 26.22 -7.95 -5.60
N TYR A 123 26.13 -6.63 -5.57
CA TYR A 123 26.40 -5.77 -6.74
C TYR A 123 27.83 -5.89 -7.25
N GLN A 124 28.80 -6.10 -6.36
CA GLN A 124 30.20 -6.22 -6.70
C GLN A 124 30.58 -7.61 -7.22
N ASN A 125 29.92 -8.67 -6.74
CA ASN A 125 30.33 -10.06 -6.98
C ASN A 125 29.44 -10.80 -7.99
N ILE A 126 28.20 -10.35 -8.21
CA ILE A 126 27.23 -11.00 -9.08
C ILE A 126 27.05 -10.13 -10.34
N LYS A 127 27.92 -10.36 -11.34
CA LYS A 127 27.98 -9.57 -12.57
C LYS A 127 27.45 -10.36 -13.76
N TYR A 128 26.16 -10.18 -14.08
CA TYR A 128 25.53 -10.72 -15.30
C TYR A 128 25.12 -9.61 -16.28
N SER A 129 24.69 -8.47 -15.73
CA SER A 129 24.16 -7.34 -16.50
C SER A 129 25.27 -6.32 -16.77
N THR A 130 25.26 -5.78 -17.99
CA THR A 130 25.97 -4.56 -18.41
C THR A 130 25.96 -3.51 -17.28
N ASP A 131 27.07 -2.76 -17.17
CA ASP A 131 27.37 -1.71 -16.18
C ASP A 131 26.29 -1.47 -15.09
N PRO A 132 26.59 -1.69 -13.79
CA PRO A 132 25.67 -1.45 -12.67
C PRO A 132 25.00 -0.07 -12.65
N THR A 133 25.67 0.94 -13.23
CA THR A 133 25.17 2.31 -13.33
C THR A 133 23.99 2.42 -14.30
N ASP A 134 23.91 1.48 -15.26
CA ASP A 134 22.98 1.48 -16.36
C ASP A 134 21.78 0.57 -16.12
N THR A 135 21.75 -0.27 -15.07
CA THR A 135 20.67 -1.26 -14.89
C THR A 135 19.27 -0.63 -14.83
N ILE A 136 19.08 0.47 -14.08
CA ILE A 136 17.77 1.15 -14.03
C ILE A 136 17.41 1.79 -15.37
N PHE A 137 18.40 2.25 -16.13
CA PHE A 137 18.23 2.89 -17.44
C PHE A 137 18.06 1.85 -18.57
N TYR A 138 18.68 0.68 -18.43
CA TYR A 138 18.56 -0.45 -19.33
C TYR A 138 17.21 -1.15 -19.16
N LEU A 139 16.80 -1.46 -17.93
CA LEU A 139 15.45 -2.01 -17.64
C LEU A 139 14.31 -1.08 -18.07
N SER A 140 14.65 0.18 -18.28
CA SER A 140 13.78 1.28 -18.70
C SER A 140 13.68 1.40 -20.20
N GLU A 141 14.81 1.54 -20.87
CA GLU A 141 14.91 1.76 -22.31
C GLU A 141 14.67 0.47 -23.09
N ASN A 142 15.09 -0.66 -22.52
CA ASN A 142 14.93 -2.00 -23.10
C ASN A 142 13.88 -2.82 -22.35
N ALA A 143 12.87 -2.15 -21.78
CA ALA A 143 11.78 -2.78 -21.03
C ALA A 143 11.07 -3.93 -21.77
N ASP A 144 11.01 -3.84 -23.11
CA ASP A 144 10.38 -4.84 -23.98
C ASP A 144 11.37 -5.91 -24.48
N GLN A 145 12.67 -5.73 -24.27
CA GLN A 145 13.66 -6.73 -24.63
C GLN A 145 13.80 -7.76 -23.50
N PRO A 146 13.89 -9.05 -23.82
CA PRO A 146 14.21 -10.06 -22.83
C PRO A 146 15.59 -9.77 -22.24
N ARG A 147 15.69 -9.82 -20.91
CA ARG A 147 16.97 -9.67 -20.22
C ARG A 147 17.95 -10.75 -20.71
N PRO A 148 19.23 -10.42 -20.90
CA PRO A 148 20.24 -11.43 -21.23
C PRO A 148 20.27 -12.47 -20.11
N VAL A 149 19.95 -13.71 -20.45
CA VAL A 149 20.00 -14.83 -19.51
C VAL A 149 21.43 -15.36 -19.52
N PRO A 150 22.12 -15.43 -18.37
CA PRO A 150 23.43 -16.05 -18.27
C PRO A 150 23.37 -17.46 -18.84
N ASP A 151 24.40 -17.86 -19.60
CA ASP A 151 24.47 -19.24 -20.04
C ASP A 151 24.67 -20.18 -18.85
N SER A 152 24.46 -21.49 -19.07
CA SER A 152 24.54 -22.47 -17.98
C SER A 152 25.93 -22.54 -17.34
N ALA A 153 27.01 -22.26 -18.08
CA ALA A 153 28.37 -22.32 -17.57
C ALA A 153 28.70 -21.10 -16.71
N GLU A 154 28.30 -19.91 -17.17
CA GLU A 154 28.40 -18.66 -16.40
C GLU A 154 27.60 -18.73 -15.10
N MET A 155 26.36 -19.23 -15.17
CA MET A 155 25.51 -19.41 -13.99
C MET A 155 26.16 -20.38 -12.98
N ALA A 156 26.71 -21.49 -13.45
CA ALA A 156 27.41 -22.45 -12.59
C ALA A 156 28.64 -21.82 -11.91
N ALA A 157 29.42 -21.01 -12.63
CA ALA A 157 30.58 -20.31 -12.07
C ALA A 157 30.19 -19.34 -10.96
N ILE A 158 29.07 -18.64 -11.12
CA ILE A 158 28.60 -17.68 -10.11
C ILE A 158 28.00 -18.39 -8.90
N MET A 159 27.25 -19.47 -9.10
CA MET A 159 26.79 -20.31 -7.99
C MET A 159 27.97 -20.91 -7.23
N GLN A 160 29.02 -21.33 -7.94
CA GLN A 160 30.24 -21.80 -7.32
C GLN A 160 30.90 -20.70 -6.47
N HIS A 161 31.06 -19.48 -7.02
CA HIS A 161 31.61 -18.33 -6.28
C HIS A 161 30.80 -17.98 -5.03
N ILE A 162 29.46 -17.90 -5.15
CA ILE A 162 28.57 -17.67 -4.01
C ILE A 162 28.71 -18.79 -2.98
N SER A 163 28.80 -20.05 -3.43
CA SER A 163 28.86 -21.20 -2.52
C SER A 163 30.18 -21.32 -1.77
N GLN A 164 31.30 -20.95 -2.39
CA GLN A 164 32.64 -20.99 -1.81
C GLN A 164 32.90 -19.82 -0.87
N SER A 165 32.18 -18.71 -1.04
CA SER A 165 32.23 -17.56 -0.14
C SER A 165 31.26 -17.75 1.03
N GLU A 166 31.79 -17.88 2.25
CA GLU A 166 30.95 -17.92 3.47
C GLU A 166 30.04 -16.69 3.57
N LYS A 167 30.61 -15.50 3.27
CA LYS A 167 29.86 -14.25 3.20
C LYS A 167 28.84 -14.22 2.07
N GLY A 168 29.17 -14.78 0.91
CA GLY A 168 28.30 -14.75 -0.27
C GLY A 168 26.94 -15.39 -0.05
N GLN A 169 26.92 -16.62 0.49
CA GLN A 169 25.65 -17.29 0.81
C GLN A 169 24.83 -16.51 1.84
N GLN A 170 25.50 -15.99 2.88
CA GLN A 170 24.84 -15.24 3.95
C GLN A 170 24.23 -13.93 3.43
N HIS A 171 24.96 -13.18 2.60
CA HIS A 171 24.47 -11.93 2.00
C HIS A 171 23.30 -12.16 1.05
N VAL A 172 23.39 -13.13 0.15
CA VAL A 172 22.30 -13.49 -0.77
C VAL A 172 21.05 -13.88 0.01
N LYS A 173 21.18 -14.78 1.00
CA LYS A 173 20.05 -15.22 1.83
C LYS A 173 19.45 -14.07 2.62
N ARG A 174 20.28 -13.19 3.19
CA ARG A 174 19.84 -12.03 3.97
C ARG A 174 18.99 -11.08 3.13
N VAL A 175 19.49 -10.66 1.97
CA VAL A 175 18.75 -9.78 1.06
C VAL A 175 17.46 -10.43 0.58
N LEU A 176 17.50 -11.70 0.17
CA LEU A 176 16.29 -12.42 -0.26
C LEU A 176 15.25 -12.52 0.86
N ASN A 177 15.65 -12.83 2.10
CA ASN A 177 14.73 -12.88 3.23
C ASN A 177 14.07 -11.53 3.52
N SER A 178 14.83 -10.44 3.42
CA SER A 178 14.31 -9.10 3.65
C SER A 178 13.36 -8.66 2.52
N LEU A 179 13.66 -9.02 1.27
CA LEU A 179 12.75 -8.81 0.14
C LEU A 179 11.49 -9.67 0.22
N ASP A 180 11.60 -10.91 0.70
CA ASP A 180 10.46 -11.81 0.88
C ASP A 180 9.51 -11.34 1.96
N TYR A 181 10.06 -10.88 3.10
CA TYR A 181 9.27 -10.26 4.14
C TYR A 181 8.57 -8.99 3.64
N LEU A 182 9.26 -8.14 2.87
CA LEU A 182 8.65 -6.98 2.23
C LEU A 182 7.54 -7.40 1.24
N ALA A 183 7.78 -8.42 0.42
CA ALA A 183 6.79 -8.93 -0.53
C ALA A 183 5.54 -9.47 0.17
N PHE A 184 5.73 -10.21 1.26
CA PHE A 184 4.65 -10.66 2.13
C PHE A 184 3.84 -9.48 2.69
N LEU A 185 4.51 -8.43 3.21
CA LEU A 185 3.82 -7.24 3.71
C LEU A 185 3.03 -6.51 2.62
N VAL A 186 3.56 -6.45 1.39
CA VAL A 186 2.90 -5.86 0.23
C VAL A 186 1.68 -6.69 -0.21
N GLU A 187 1.80 -8.01 -0.22
CA GLU A 187 0.70 -8.90 -0.62
C GLU A 187 -0.46 -8.89 0.39
N GLN A 188 -0.15 -8.93 1.69
CA GLN A 188 -1.17 -8.95 2.74
C GLN A 188 -1.90 -7.61 2.90
N ASN A 189 -1.25 -6.49 2.54
CA ASN A 189 -1.79 -5.17 2.81
C ASN A 189 -2.38 -4.50 1.56
N TRP A 190 -3.69 -4.68 1.41
CA TRP A 190 -4.58 -3.97 0.47
C TRP A 190 -4.57 -2.42 0.60
N ILE A 191 -3.90 -1.86 1.61
CA ILE A 191 -3.82 -0.42 1.88
C ILE A 191 -2.46 0.18 1.48
N ILE A 192 -1.43 -0.63 1.21
CA ILE A 192 -0.13 -0.11 0.77
C ILE A 192 -0.34 0.58 -0.59
N GLY A 193 -0.35 1.92 -0.55
CA GLY A 193 -0.57 2.73 -1.72
C GLY A 193 0.57 2.61 -2.72
N ASP A 194 0.31 3.02 -3.96
CA ASP A 194 1.32 3.13 -5.02
C ASP A 194 2.58 3.90 -4.53
N GLU A 195 2.42 4.82 -3.56
CA GLU A 195 3.51 5.60 -2.96
C GLU A 195 4.60 4.75 -2.29
N VAL A 196 4.22 3.68 -1.60
CA VAL A 196 5.18 2.78 -0.94
C VAL A 196 5.91 1.95 -1.98
N ILE A 197 5.18 1.42 -2.98
CA ILE A 197 5.77 0.67 -4.10
C ILE A 197 6.79 1.55 -4.81
N ASP A 198 6.40 2.79 -5.15
CA ASP A 198 7.26 3.77 -5.79
C ASP A 198 8.55 4.02 -4.99
N TRP A 199 8.46 4.03 -3.67
CA TRP A 199 9.60 4.25 -2.80
C TRP A 199 10.52 3.03 -2.63
N VAL A 200 9.99 1.81 -2.50
CA VAL A 200 10.83 0.60 -2.42
C VAL A 200 11.39 0.17 -3.79
N THR A 201 10.77 0.63 -4.88
CA THR A 201 11.09 0.24 -6.26
C THR A 201 12.59 0.26 -6.56
N PRO A 202 13.37 1.32 -6.27
CA PRO A 202 14.79 1.35 -6.63
C PRO A 202 15.61 0.24 -5.97
N VAL A 203 15.36 -0.05 -4.69
CA VAL A 203 16.10 -1.08 -3.96
C VAL A 203 15.70 -2.47 -4.42
N VAL A 204 14.39 -2.72 -4.58
CA VAL A 204 13.86 -4.00 -5.05
C VAL A 204 14.35 -4.31 -6.45
N VAL A 205 14.20 -3.38 -7.40
CA VAL A 205 14.55 -3.59 -8.80
C VAL A 205 16.05 -3.83 -8.96
N LYS A 206 16.92 -3.01 -8.33
CA LYS A 206 18.37 -3.21 -8.40
C LYS A 206 18.82 -4.54 -7.79
N SER A 207 18.26 -4.92 -6.64
CA SER A 207 18.59 -6.18 -5.98
C SER A 207 18.09 -7.37 -6.79
N TRP A 208 16.86 -7.31 -7.27
CA TRP A 208 16.23 -8.38 -8.04
C TRP A 208 16.93 -8.62 -9.37
N ASP A 209 17.38 -7.57 -10.07
CA ASP A 209 18.13 -7.70 -11.32
C ASP A 209 19.35 -8.64 -11.18
N ARG A 210 20.03 -8.60 -10.04
CA ARG A 210 21.20 -9.46 -9.77
C ARG A 210 20.80 -10.83 -9.23
N LEU A 211 19.71 -10.91 -8.48
CA LEU A 211 19.31 -12.13 -7.75
C LEU A 211 18.36 -13.04 -8.53
N GLU A 212 17.64 -12.54 -9.52
CA GLU A 212 16.61 -13.31 -10.23
C GLU A 212 17.16 -14.61 -10.84
N HIS A 213 18.29 -14.55 -11.55
CA HIS A 213 18.88 -15.75 -12.16
C HIS A 213 19.38 -16.75 -11.11
N VAL A 214 19.91 -16.26 -9.97
CA VAL A 214 20.29 -17.09 -8.82
C VAL A 214 19.07 -17.78 -8.24
N VAL A 215 17.96 -17.06 -8.06
CA VAL A 215 16.70 -17.60 -7.55
C VAL A 215 16.12 -18.64 -8.50
N HIS A 216 16.06 -18.36 -9.82
CA HIS A 216 15.57 -19.33 -10.80
C HIS A 216 16.44 -20.59 -10.89
N TYR A 217 17.76 -20.45 -10.83
CA TYR A 217 18.66 -21.59 -10.77
C TYR A 217 18.39 -22.45 -9.54
N GLU A 218 18.25 -21.85 -8.35
CA GLU A 218 17.94 -22.57 -7.11
C GLU A 218 16.54 -23.20 -7.14
N MET A 219 15.55 -22.51 -7.70
CA MET A 219 14.18 -22.99 -7.90
C MET A 219 14.17 -24.29 -8.73
N GLN A 220 14.89 -24.29 -9.86
CA GLN A 220 15.05 -25.47 -10.72
C GLN A 220 15.82 -26.58 -10.03
N ARG A 221 16.94 -26.26 -9.37
CA ARG A 221 17.78 -27.22 -8.65
C ARG A 221 17.02 -27.92 -7.53
N ARG A 222 16.12 -27.20 -6.84
CA ARG A 222 15.29 -27.73 -5.74
C ARG A 222 14.03 -28.44 -6.21
N GLY A 223 13.57 -28.14 -7.43
CA GLY A 223 12.25 -28.59 -7.91
C GLY A 223 11.10 -27.95 -7.12
N ASP A 224 11.29 -26.73 -6.61
CA ASP A 224 10.30 -25.99 -5.81
C ASP A 224 9.97 -24.68 -6.52
N ASP A 225 8.79 -24.61 -7.13
CA ASP A 225 8.31 -23.45 -7.91
C ASP A 225 7.84 -22.27 -7.03
N GLN A 226 7.75 -22.45 -5.71
CA GLN A 226 7.37 -21.39 -4.78
C GLN A 226 8.59 -20.65 -4.19
N TYR A 227 9.81 -21.13 -4.46
CA TYR A 227 11.04 -20.55 -3.89
C TYR A 227 11.18 -19.06 -4.23
N TYR A 228 10.99 -18.19 -3.22
CA TYR A 228 10.95 -16.72 -3.35
C TYR A 228 10.00 -16.18 -4.43
N ARG A 229 8.90 -16.90 -4.71
CA ARG A 229 7.91 -16.48 -5.72
C ARG A 229 7.33 -15.10 -5.43
N LEU A 230 7.05 -14.78 -4.17
CA LEU A 230 6.51 -13.47 -3.78
C LEU A 230 7.46 -12.32 -4.10
N VAL A 231 8.77 -12.54 -3.94
CA VAL A 231 9.80 -11.55 -4.32
C VAL A 231 9.74 -11.26 -5.81
N GLY A 232 9.59 -12.29 -6.65
CA GLY A 232 9.44 -12.10 -8.10
C GLY A 232 8.20 -11.29 -8.47
N VAL A 233 7.06 -11.54 -7.81
CA VAL A 233 5.82 -10.77 -8.01
C VAL A 233 6.00 -9.32 -7.56
N LEU A 234 6.63 -9.09 -6.41
CA LEU A 234 6.96 -7.75 -5.92
C LEU A 234 7.86 -7.01 -6.91
N ALA A 235 8.92 -7.66 -7.39
CA ALA A 235 9.87 -7.06 -8.32
C ALA A 235 9.20 -6.67 -9.64
N GLU A 236 8.37 -7.54 -10.23
CA GLU A 236 7.59 -7.23 -11.43
C GLU A 236 6.65 -6.05 -11.19
N THR A 237 6.00 -5.99 -10.02
CA THR A 237 5.14 -4.86 -9.63
C THR A 237 5.92 -3.54 -9.57
N CYS A 238 7.11 -3.54 -8.98
CA CYS A 238 8.02 -2.39 -8.92
C CYS A 238 8.53 -1.98 -10.31
N ILE A 239 8.86 -2.94 -11.18
CA ILE A 239 9.27 -2.68 -12.57
C ILE A 239 8.13 -1.97 -13.32
N GLN A 240 6.90 -2.46 -13.18
CA GLN A 240 5.72 -1.83 -13.79
C GLN A 240 5.44 -0.44 -13.22
N ALA A 241 5.59 -0.25 -11.91
CA ALA A 241 5.43 1.07 -11.27
C ALA A 241 6.46 2.07 -11.83
N SER A 242 7.73 1.67 -11.93
CA SER A 242 8.80 2.48 -12.54
C SER A 242 8.47 2.88 -13.98
N ARG A 243 7.92 1.95 -14.79
CA ARG A 243 7.47 2.25 -16.17
C ARG A 243 6.36 3.29 -16.20
N ARG A 244 5.36 3.18 -15.32
CA ARG A 244 4.25 4.15 -15.23
C ARG A 244 4.73 5.54 -14.84
N GLN A 245 5.67 5.65 -13.90
CA GLN A 245 6.24 6.94 -13.51
C GLN A 245 6.91 7.64 -14.70
N ARG A 246 7.70 6.92 -15.50
CA ARG A 246 8.33 7.50 -16.70
C ARG A 246 7.33 7.94 -17.75
N GLN A 247 6.30 7.12 -18.03
CA GLN A 247 5.25 7.47 -19.00
C GLN A 247 4.48 8.74 -18.61
N ARG A 248 4.37 9.05 -17.30
CA ARG A 248 3.71 10.26 -16.82
C ARG A 248 4.52 11.53 -17.08
N GLY A 249 5.76 11.43 -17.57
CA GLY A 249 6.63 12.59 -17.75
C GLY A 249 7.01 13.27 -16.44
N THR A 250 6.60 12.70 -15.29
CA THR A 250 7.32 12.89 -14.05
C THR A 250 8.65 12.21 -14.29
N GLY A 251 9.65 12.97 -14.73
CA GLY A 251 11.03 12.50 -14.73
C GLY A 251 11.37 11.88 -13.37
N PRO A 252 12.47 11.10 -13.25
CA PRO A 252 12.90 10.59 -11.95
C PRO A 252 12.77 11.74 -10.95
N VAL A 253 11.91 11.57 -9.94
CA VAL A 253 11.50 12.65 -9.02
C VAL A 253 12.75 13.45 -8.71
N GLU A 254 12.80 14.75 -9.02
CA GLU A 254 14.03 15.58 -8.96
C GLU A 254 14.74 15.56 -7.59
N GLY A 255 14.15 14.90 -6.58
CA GLY A 255 14.86 14.38 -5.41
C GLY A 255 15.90 13.28 -5.67
N GLY A 256 16.08 12.81 -6.92
CA GLY A 256 17.07 11.83 -7.40
C GLY A 256 18.55 12.16 -7.17
N LYS A 257 18.83 13.13 -6.28
CA LYS A 257 20.04 13.18 -5.44
C LYS A 257 20.02 12.10 -4.33
N TRP A 258 19.21 11.05 -4.48
CA TRP A 258 19.20 9.90 -3.60
C TRP A 258 20.45 9.08 -3.85
N LEU A 259 21.52 9.45 -3.16
CA LEU A 259 22.81 8.76 -3.06
C LEU A 259 23.55 8.71 -4.40
N ASP A 260 24.48 9.65 -4.59
CA ASP A 260 25.65 9.38 -5.43
C ASP A 260 26.12 7.95 -5.13
N ALA A 261 26.45 7.17 -6.15
CA ALA A 261 26.95 5.81 -5.97
C ALA A 261 28.20 5.75 -5.06
N ASP A 262 28.84 6.90 -4.83
CA ASP A 262 29.97 7.13 -3.93
C ASP A 262 29.58 7.32 -2.44
N ALA A 263 28.29 7.50 -2.13
CA ALA A 263 27.77 7.64 -0.76
C ALA A 263 27.27 6.32 -0.13
N LEU A 264 27.36 5.21 -0.88
CA LEU A 264 27.30 3.85 -0.33
C LEU A 264 28.70 3.25 -0.38
#